data_AF-A0A371PJG5-F1
#
_entry.id   AF-A0A371PJG5-F1
#
_cell.length_a   1.000
_cell.length_b   1.000
_cell.length_c   1.000
_cell.angle_alpha   90.00
_cell.angle_beta   90.00
_cell.angle_gamma   90.00
#
_symmetry.space_group_name_H-M   'P 1'
#
loop_
_entity.id
_entity.type
_entity.pdbx_description
1 polymer ?
#
loop_
_entity_poly.entity_id
_entity_poly.type
_entity_poly.pdbx_seq_one_letter_code
_entity_poly.pdbx_strand_id
1 'polypeptide(L)'
;MNQLVGLLGILVGASFGVIGVWWGLKKAAKNRGVDERLKVIVAKSHSTSWFITLGAIYCIFILYLLGVEFSVPAALGSLIFIQLGGWSISMYFYHKKY
;
A
#
# COMPACT_ATOMS: atom_id res chain seq x y z
N MET A 1 12.95 -2.73 -21.23
CA MET A 1 13.42 -2.70 -19.83
C MET A 1 13.76 -4.12 -19.42
N ASN A 2 14.99 -4.41 -18.98
CA ASN A 2 15.39 -5.77 -18.64
C ASN A 2 14.59 -6.26 -17.44
N GLN A 3 14.04 -7.48 -17.50
CA GLN A 3 13.25 -8.07 -16.40
C GLN A 3 14.01 -8.05 -15.06
N LEU A 4 15.34 -8.15 -15.13
CA LEU A 4 16.27 -8.00 -14.01
C LEU A 4 16.16 -6.64 -13.30
N VAL A 5 16.02 -5.55 -14.05
CA VAL A 5 15.84 -4.20 -13.48
C VAL A 5 14.47 -4.07 -12.81
N GLY A 6 13.42 -4.64 -13.42
CA GLY A 6 12.08 -4.69 -12.80
C GLY A 6 12.06 -5.48 -11.50
N LEU A 7 12.72 -6.64 -11.47
CA LEU A 7 12.87 -7.47 -10.28
C LEU A 7 13.63 -6.73 -9.17
N LEU A 8 14.75 -6.08 -9.51
CA LEU A 8 15.51 -5.26 -8.56
C LEU A 8 14.64 -4.14 -7.98
N GLY A 9 13.86 -3.45 -8.83
CA GLY A 9 12.93 -2.41 -8.36
C GLY A 9 11.92 -2.93 -7.34
N ILE A 10 11.32 -4.10 -7.58
CA ILE A 10 10.35 -4.71 -6.65
C ILE A 10 11.03 -5.11 -5.34
N LEU A 11 12.18 -5.80 -5.40
CA LEU A 11 12.90 -6.27 -4.20
C LEU A 11 13.40 -5.10 -3.35
N VAL A 12 13.93 -4.06 -3.98
CA VAL A 12 14.39 -2.85 -3.31
C VAL A 12 13.19 -2.12 -2.70
N GLY A 13 12.11 -1.91 -3.46
CA GLY A 13 10.90 -1.27 -2.95
C GLY A 13 10.28 -2.00 -1.76
N ALA A 14 10.18 -3.34 -1.85
CA ALA A 14 9.66 -4.18 -0.77
C ALA A 14 10.55 -4.12 0.47
N SER A 15 11.88 -4.19 0.30
CA SER A 15 12.81 -4.13 1.44
C SER A 15 12.78 -2.78 2.15
N PHE A 16 12.77 -1.65 1.42
CA PHE A 16 12.58 -0.33 2.03
C PHE A 16 11.23 -0.19 2.72
N GLY A 17 10.16 -0.75 2.15
CA GLY A 17 8.84 -0.79 2.79
C GLY A 17 8.86 -1.51 4.14
N VAL A 18 9.45 -2.71 4.18
CA VAL A 18 9.59 -3.52 5.41
C VAL A 18 10.44 -2.79 6.45
N ILE A 19 11.58 -2.21 6.04
CA ILE A 19 12.47 -1.45 6.93
C ILE A 19 11.72 -0.23 7.50
N GLY A 20 10.97 0.49 6.67
CA GLY A 20 10.18 1.64 7.10
C GLY A 20 9.12 1.28 8.14
N VAL A 21 8.36 0.20 7.91
CA VAL A 21 7.37 -0.30 8.87
C VAL A 21 8.03 -0.71 10.18
N TRP A 22 9.13 -1.49 10.11
CA TRP A 22 9.87 -1.92 11.29
C TRP A 22 10.39 -0.74 12.12
N TRP A 23 10.96 0.27 11.46
CA TRP A 23 11.49 1.45 12.13
C TRP A 23 10.38 2.31 12.76
N GLY A 24 9.25 2.45 12.07
CA GLY A 24 8.04 3.11 12.59
C GLY A 24 7.50 2.43 13.84
N LEU A 25 7.37 1.09 13.82
CA LEU A 25 6.93 0.31 14.97
C LEU A 25 7.92 0.40 16.13
N LYS A 26 9.23 0.33 15.86
CA LYS A 26 10.26 0.49 16.89
C LYS A 26 10.20 1.85 17.57
N LYS A 27 9.94 2.92 16.81
CA LYS A 27 9.77 4.28 17.35
C LYS A 27 8.46 4.41 18.14
N ALA A 28 7.36 3.83 17.66
CA ALA A 28 6.10 3.79 18.39
C ALA A 28 6.24 3.05 19.73
N ALA A 29 6.94 1.90 19.76
CA ALA A 29 7.15 1.12 20.97
C ALA A 29 7.93 1.91 22.05
N LYS A 30 8.96 2.66 21.65
CA LYS A 30 9.73 3.52 22.56
C LYS A 30 8.90 4.60 23.24
N ASN A 31 7.86 5.10 22.57
CA ASN A 31 6.99 6.15 23.08
C ASN A 31 5.71 5.61 23.74
N ARG A 32 5.65 4.30 24.04
CA ARG A 32 4.43 3.61 24.51
C ARG A 32 3.24 3.82 23.55
N GLY A 33 3.50 4.02 22.26
CA GLY A 33 2.46 4.25 21.24
C GLY A 33 1.93 2.98 20.58
N VAL A 34 2.42 1.81 20.97
CA VAL A 34 1.88 0.51 20.54
C VAL A 34 0.72 0.13 21.45
N ASP A 35 -0.31 0.98 21.42
CA ASP A 35 -1.49 0.86 22.24
C ASP A 35 -2.66 0.29 21.43
N GLU A 36 -3.80 0.06 22.09
CA GLU A 36 -5.04 -0.33 21.42
C GLU A 36 -5.42 0.62 20.29
N ARG A 37 -5.13 1.92 20.44
CA ARG A 37 -5.30 2.92 19.39
C ARG A 37 -4.53 2.56 18.11
N LEU A 38 -3.26 2.18 18.21
CA LEU A 38 -2.47 1.81 17.04
C LEU A 38 -3.04 0.55 16.38
N LYS A 39 -3.48 -0.44 17.16
CA LYS A 39 -4.14 -1.64 16.63
C LYS A 39 -5.40 -1.29 15.84
N VAL A 40 -6.25 -0.42 16.37
CA VAL A 40 -7.47 0.05 15.69
C VAL A 40 -7.13 0.83 14.41
N ILE A 41 -6.14 1.72 14.47
CA ILE A 41 -5.68 2.49 13.30
C ILE A 41 -5.17 1.55 12.21
N VAL A 42 -4.30 0.59 12.55
CA VAL A 42 -3.74 -0.36 11.57
C VAL A 42 -4.85 -1.20 10.95
N ALA A 43 -5.75 -1.77 11.76
CA ALA A 43 -6.86 -2.59 11.27
C ALA A 43 -7.80 -1.80 10.34
N LYS A 44 -8.16 -0.56 10.71
CA LYS A 44 -9.00 0.30 9.87
C LYS A 44 -8.28 0.70 8.58
N SER A 45 -7.01 1.08 8.68
CA SER A 45 -6.21 1.51 7.53
C SER A 45 -6.03 0.37 6.53
N HIS A 46 -5.79 -0.85 7.02
CA HIS A 46 -5.67 -2.03 6.17
C HIS A 46 -7.00 -2.34 5.47
N SER A 47 -8.12 -2.31 6.20
CA SER A 47 -9.46 -2.50 5.63
C SER A 47 -9.80 -1.44 4.57
N THR A 48 -9.58 -0.15 4.86
CA THR A 48 -9.79 0.95 3.91
C THR A 48 -8.94 0.79 2.66
N SER A 49 -7.67 0.41 2.81
CA SER A 49 -6.79 0.14 1.68
C SER A 49 -7.33 -0.96 0.76
N TRP A 50 -7.89 -2.04 1.33
CA TRP A 50 -8.50 -3.10 0.53
C TRP A 50 -9.72 -2.61 -0.26
N PHE A 51 -10.56 -1.75 0.31
CA PHE A 51 -11.67 -1.14 -0.43
C PHE A 51 -11.18 -0.24 -1.57
N ILE A 52 -10.13 0.56 -1.34
CA ILE A 52 -9.51 1.40 -2.37
C ILE A 52 -8.95 0.52 -3.50
N THR A 53 -8.21 -0.53 -3.16
CA THR A 53 -7.63 -1.46 -4.14
C THR A 53 -8.70 -2.21 -4.91
N LEU A 54 -9.78 -2.64 -4.26
CA LEU A 54 -10.91 -3.25 -4.94
C LEU A 54 -11.55 -2.29 -5.96
N GLY A 55 -11.77 -1.02 -5.56
CA GLY A 55 -12.24 0.02 -6.48
C GLY A 55 -11.29 0.22 -7.67
N ALA A 56 -9.98 0.25 -7.43
CA ALA A 56 -8.98 0.36 -8.49
C ALA A 56 -8.98 -0.84 -9.45
N ILE A 57 -9.17 -2.06 -8.94
CA ILE A 57 -9.32 -3.27 -9.76
C ILE A 57 -10.51 -3.11 -10.70
N TYR A 58 -11.67 -2.70 -10.18
CA TYR A 58 -12.85 -2.45 -11.02
C TYR A 58 -12.60 -1.35 -12.06
N CYS A 59 -11.94 -0.25 -11.70
CA CYS A 59 -11.57 0.79 -12.65
C CYS A 59 -10.68 0.27 -13.78
N ILE A 60 -9.63 -0.51 -13.45
CA ILE A 60 -8.75 -1.12 -14.47
C ILE A 60 -9.55 -2.06 -15.38
N PHE A 61 -10.45 -2.87 -14.83
CA PHE A 61 -11.33 -3.75 -15.62
C PHE A 61 -12.25 -2.96 -16.55
N ILE A 62 -12.87 -1.88 -16.07
CA ILE A 62 -13.73 -1.03 -16.91
C ILE A 62 -12.91 -0.41 -18.04
N LEU A 63 -11.72 0.12 -17.75
CA LEU A 63 -10.83 0.68 -18.77
C LEU A 63 -10.43 -0.36 -19.82
N TYR A 64 -10.13 -1.59 -19.39
CA TYR A 64 -9.86 -2.70 -20.30
C TYR A 64 -11.06 -3.00 -21.22
N LEU A 65 -12.28 -3.03 -20.69
CA LEU A 65 -13.50 -3.23 -21.49
C LEU A 65 -13.78 -2.08 -22.45
N LEU A 66 -13.31 -0.87 -22.13
CA LEU A 66 -13.37 0.31 -23.02
C LEU A 66 -12.26 0.31 -24.09
N GLY A 67 -11.44 -0.74 -24.16
CA GLY A 67 -10.37 -0.89 -25.15
C GLY A 67 -9.04 -0.28 -24.75
N VAL A 68 -8.84 0.10 -23.48
CA VAL A 68 -7.54 0.56 -23.00
C VAL A 68 -6.65 -0.65 -22.71
N GLU A 69 -5.53 -0.74 -23.42
CA GLU A 69 -4.57 -1.83 -23.24
C GLU A 69 -3.59 -1.54 -22.10
N PHE A 70 -3.47 -2.47 -21.16
CA PHE A 70 -2.46 -2.44 -20.11
C PHE A 70 -1.57 -3.66 -20.22
N SER A 71 -0.26 -3.45 -20.17
CA SER A 71 0.66 -4.57 -19.91
C SER A 71 0.43 -5.13 -18.50
N VAL A 72 0.58 -6.44 -18.32
CA VAL A 72 0.44 -7.09 -16.99
C VAL A 72 1.32 -6.41 -15.92
N PRO A 73 2.60 -6.07 -16.17
CA PRO A 73 3.42 -5.36 -15.21
C PRO A 73 2.87 -3.97 -14.85
N ALA A 74 2.30 -3.24 -15.81
CA ALA A 74 1.73 -1.92 -15.56
C ALA A 74 0.47 -2.00 -14.68
N ALA A 75 -0.41 -2.98 -14.94
CA ALA A 75 -1.59 -3.22 -14.12
C ALA A 75 -1.22 -3.63 -12.68
N LEU A 76 -0.35 -4.63 -12.53
CA LEU A 76 0.08 -5.12 -11.21
C LEU A 76 0.87 -4.06 -10.43
N GLY A 77 1.77 -3.33 -11.10
CA GLY A 77 2.50 -2.23 -10.49
C GLY A 77 1.56 -1.15 -9.96
N SER A 78 0.57 -0.75 -10.76
CA SER A 78 -0.43 0.24 -10.35
C SER A 78 -1.23 -0.23 -9.13
N LEU A 79 -1.66 -1.50 -9.10
CA LEU A 79 -2.37 -2.08 -7.96
C LEU A 79 -1.50 -2.11 -6.68
N ILE A 80 -0.22 -2.45 -6.79
CA ILE A 80 0.71 -2.42 -5.66
C ILE A 80 0.88 -0.98 -5.14
N PHE A 81 1.07 -0.01 -6.04
CA PHE A 81 1.17 1.40 -5.65
C PHE A 81 -0.10 1.91 -4.96
N ILE A 82 -1.28 1.55 -5.48
CA ILE A 82 -2.56 1.93 -4.88
C ILE A 82 -2.76 1.28 -3.53
N GLN A 83 -2.41 0.00 -3.34
CA GLN A 83 -2.52 -0.68 -2.05
C GLN A 83 -1.55 -0.09 -1.02
N LEU A 84 -0.27 0.10 -1.36
CA LEU A 84 0.71 0.65 -0.42
C LEU A 84 0.41 2.14 -0.10
N GLY A 85 0.03 2.92 -1.12
CA GLY A 85 -0.37 4.31 -0.97
C GLY A 85 -1.67 4.45 -0.17
N GLY A 86 -2.69 3.66 -0.50
CA GLY A 86 -3.98 3.63 0.20
C GLY A 86 -3.82 3.29 1.67
N TRP A 87 -2.99 2.29 2.00
CA TRP A 87 -2.67 1.96 3.38
C TRP A 87 -1.95 3.10 4.10
N SER A 88 -0.92 3.69 3.49
CA SER A 88 -0.12 4.76 4.08
C SER A 88 -0.94 6.05 4.33
N ILE A 89 -1.77 6.45 3.36
CA ILE A 89 -2.66 7.60 3.47
C ILE A 89 -3.72 7.36 4.54
N SER A 90 -4.31 6.16 4.57
CA SER A 90 -5.31 5.80 5.59
C SER A 90 -4.70 5.79 7.00
N MET A 91 -3.47 5.29 7.16
CA MET A 91 -2.74 5.33 8.42
C MET A 91 -2.58 6.77 8.93
N TYR A 92 -2.16 7.69 8.06
CA TYR A 92 -2.04 9.10 8.41
C TYR A 92 -3.39 9.73 8.77
N PHE A 93 -4.43 9.44 7.97
CA PHE A 93 -5.78 9.95 8.20
C PHE A 93 -6.34 9.51 9.56
N TYR A 94 -6.29 8.20 9.85
CA TYR A 94 -6.78 7.67 11.12
C TYR A 94 -5.91 8.08 12.31
N HIS A 95 -4.60 8.27 12.11
CA HIS A 95 -3.75 8.86 13.15
C HIS A 95 -4.20 10.26 13.54
N LYS A 96 -4.56 11.13 12.58
CA LYS A 96 -5.06 12.49 12.86
C LYS A 96 -6.49 12.50 13.43
N LYS A 97 -7.32 11.53 13.06
CA LYS A 97 -8.73 11.45 13.46
C LYS A 97 -8.92 11.00 14.90
N TYR A 98 -8.09 10.09 15.38
CA TYR A 98 -8.06 9.60 16.76
C TYR A 98 -7.09 10.41 17.62
#